data_AF-A0AB36SC45-F1
#
_entry.id   AF-A0AB36SC45-F1
#
_cell.length_a   1.000
_cell.length_b   1.000
_cell.length_c   1.000
_cell.angle_alpha   90.00
_cell.angle_beta   90.00
_cell.angle_gamma   90.00
#
_symmetry.space_group_name_H-M   'P 1'
#
loop_
_entity.id
_entity.type
_entity.pdbx_description
1 polymer ?
#
loop_
_entity_poly.entity_id
_entity_poly.type
_entity_poly.pdbx_seq_one_letter_code
_entity_poly.pdbx_strand_id
1 'polypeptide(L)'
;MTPTDYRQSQPPMAQQTTFAKSTVQSDLSDKEILHLLYQTVQQPARQPLLIDRRNRHLVIDEETKNGRFHVGETIIQLASLSDLTQVKVQHELTELIESGLIDCLYCQDLLNTSDISNTLANLLQLNSFPAFERLDTAFDFLVKHRLPLMIGFTLPTAATEYAADTSFSLIQKFLVHLKRKIDPSWVKHLRLSFQLPIDYSSAVQMYYLHLHDQIRHILPTVSIGIHLNLPDPLNVTTSEKQLRALHATIMDTADFINFDGDPNFVFHEDNRQKTAIESSHHYLREKIHWLKKVCHELAISKPLYLLNWNTLTGATVDYNGLFFRGAIILQELLGLSEQIQGYGFWLNNELHEQYTFDQPGLHAYSTGLDLYHFQSKKRPALFCLSLIRRLQGQVIAQGEEYLMTKEGQNYQLLLWNTNFFDPHLSSEEAFLESQSLDISIDVQVLPAGRYQVKQLDFDRNHGAVFYVYAQFQSAAQLDRETEAYIDQKTMMKLHVFDRMITDRFRHFSTIDTNGVQLFTFTLI
;
A
#
# COMPACT_ATOMS: atom_id res chain seq x y z
N MET A 1 -37.54 42.29 51.71
CA MET A 1 -37.62 40.86 52.07
C MET A 1 -36.25 40.39 52.48
N THR A 2 -36.13 39.75 53.65
CA THR A 2 -34.84 39.22 54.10
C THR A 2 -34.59 37.84 53.48
N PRO A 3 -33.34 37.37 53.36
CA PRO A 3 -33.01 36.04 52.82
C PRO A 3 -33.71 34.87 53.54
N THR A 4 -34.15 35.09 54.78
CA THR A 4 -34.91 34.13 55.58
C THR A 4 -36.36 33.98 55.09
N ASP A 5 -37.00 35.08 54.67
CA ASP A 5 -38.39 35.08 54.18
C ASP A 5 -38.51 34.44 52.77
N TYR A 6 -37.42 34.46 51.99
CA TYR A 6 -37.34 33.78 50.69
C TYR A 6 -37.25 32.25 50.83
N ARG A 7 -36.63 31.74 51.91
CA ARG A 7 -36.49 30.29 52.15
C ARG A 7 -37.77 29.62 52.65
N GLN A 8 -38.68 30.37 53.27
CA GLN A 8 -39.92 29.82 53.82
C GLN A 8 -41.10 29.81 52.84
N SER A 9 -40.96 30.43 51.67
CA SER A 9 -42.02 30.52 50.64
C SER A 9 -41.89 29.49 49.50
N GLN A 10 -40.93 28.56 49.59
CA GLN A 10 -40.80 27.44 48.64
C GLN A 10 -41.62 26.25 49.16
N PRO A 11 -42.56 25.68 48.36
CA PRO A 11 -43.26 24.46 48.74
C PRO A 11 -42.27 23.30 48.88
N PRO A 12 -42.50 22.34 49.79
CA PRO A 12 -41.59 21.23 50.01
C PRO A 12 -41.39 20.45 48.71
N MET A 13 -40.12 20.33 48.29
CA MET A 13 -39.72 19.47 47.18
C MET A 13 -40.36 18.10 47.35
N ALA A 14 -41.16 17.71 46.37
CA ALA A 14 -41.57 16.33 46.21
C ALA A 14 -40.31 15.46 46.29
N GLN A 15 -40.41 14.44 47.14
CA GLN A 15 -39.37 13.48 47.45
C GLN A 15 -38.53 13.18 46.22
N GLN A 16 -37.22 13.43 46.35
CA GLN A 16 -36.22 12.80 45.49
C GLN A 16 -36.62 11.33 45.41
N THR A 17 -37.12 10.93 44.25
CA THR A 17 -37.06 9.55 43.83
C THR A 17 -35.59 9.23 43.92
N THR A 18 -35.24 8.53 44.98
CA THR A 18 -34.05 7.71 45.06
C THR A 18 -34.04 6.95 43.75
N PHE A 19 -33.23 7.42 42.80
CA PHE A 19 -32.75 6.54 41.75
C PHE A 19 -32.15 5.39 42.53
N ALA A 20 -32.87 4.27 42.55
CA ALA A 20 -32.32 3.01 42.96
C ALA A 20 -30.96 2.96 42.27
N LYS A 21 -29.89 2.76 43.06
CA LYS A 21 -28.66 2.24 42.51
C LYS A 21 -29.05 0.89 41.91
N SER A 22 -29.53 0.91 40.67
CA SER A 22 -29.47 -0.23 39.80
C SER A 22 -27.99 -0.49 39.66
N THR A 23 -27.51 -1.44 40.46
CA THR A 23 -26.27 -2.16 40.23
C THR A 23 -26.43 -2.90 38.89
N VAL A 24 -26.41 -2.13 37.81
CA VAL A 24 -25.92 -2.61 36.54
C VAL A 24 -24.45 -2.26 36.60
N GLN A 25 -23.63 -3.16 37.16
CA GLN A 25 -22.26 -3.25 36.68
C GLN A 25 -22.38 -3.62 35.20
N SER A 26 -22.52 -2.62 34.34
CA SER A 26 -22.14 -2.77 32.97
C SER A 26 -20.63 -2.85 33.03
N ASP A 27 -20.08 -4.06 32.89
CA ASP A 27 -18.65 -4.25 32.61
C ASP A 27 -18.38 -3.65 31.22
N LEU A 28 -18.36 -2.32 31.15
CA LEU A 28 -17.94 -1.57 29.98
C LEU A 28 -16.45 -1.87 29.82
N SER A 29 -16.07 -2.36 28.66
CA SER A 29 -14.68 -2.51 28.28
C SER A 29 -13.97 -1.14 28.28
N ASP A 30 -12.64 -1.14 28.44
CA ASP A 30 -11.84 0.08 28.38
C ASP A 30 -12.08 0.87 27.08
N LYS A 31 -12.34 0.18 25.97
CA LYS A 31 -12.68 0.78 24.68
C LYS A 31 -14.01 1.54 24.72
N GLU A 32 -15.05 0.96 25.33
CA GLU A 32 -16.36 1.61 25.47
C GLU A 32 -16.29 2.81 26.41
N ILE A 33 -15.50 2.71 27.49
CA ILE A 33 -15.26 3.84 28.40
C ILE A 33 -14.57 4.99 27.66
N LEU A 34 -13.51 4.70 26.89
CA LEU A 34 -12.80 5.70 26.10
C LEU A 34 -13.71 6.37 25.07
N HIS A 35 -14.54 5.59 24.36
CA HIS A 35 -15.49 6.13 23.39
C HIS A 35 -16.48 7.11 24.05
N LEU A 36 -17.07 6.76 25.20
CA LEU A 36 -17.98 7.65 25.94
C LEU A 36 -17.30 8.93 26.43
N LEU A 37 -16.02 8.84 26.83
CA LEU A 37 -15.23 9.99 27.23
C LEU A 37 -14.99 10.93 26.04
N TYR A 38 -14.57 10.42 24.89
CA TYR A 38 -14.37 11.25 23.70
C TYR A 38 -15.66 11.86 23.17
N GLN A 39 -16.78 11.12 23.17
CA GLN A 39 -18.10 11.69 22.86
C GLN A 39 -18.46 12.86 23.77
N THR A 40 -18.10 12.79 25.05
CA THR A 40 -18.36 13.88 26.00
C THR A 40 -17.52 15.11 25.69
N VAL A 41 -16.25 14.92 25.32
CA VAL A 41 -15.30 15.99 24.95
C VAL A 41 -15.70 16.66 23.63
N GLN A 42 -16.30 15.92 22.70
CA GLN A 42 -16.75 16.44 21.41
C GLN A 42 -18.04 17.29 21.50
N GLN A 43 -18.74 17.30 22.64
CA GLN A 43 -19.92 18.15 22.80
C GLN A 43 -19.52 19.63 22.83
N PRO A 44 -20.14 20.52 22.03
CA PRO A 44 -19.77 21.93 21.95
C PRO A 44 -19.73 22.66 23.32
N ALA A 45 -20.57 22.24 24.26
CA ALA A 45 -20.65 22.81 25.61
C ALA A 45 -19.52 22.34 26.56
N ARG A 46 -18.78 21.29 26.19
CA ARG A 46 -17.76 20.62 27.02
C ARG A 46 -16.42 20.47 26.31
N GLN A 47 -16.29 21.02 25.10
CA GLN A 47 -15.05 21.00 24.35
C GLN A 47 -13.98 21.80 25.11
N PRO A 48 -12.79 21.22 25.37
CA PRO A 48 -11.71 21.95 26.00
C PRO A 48 -11.31 23.14 25.11
N LEU A 49 -10.98 24.27 25.75
CA LEU A 49 -10.57 25.49 25.05
C LEU A 49 -9.29 25.31 24.21
N LEU A 50 -8.44 24.35 24.61
CA LEU A 50 -7.18 24.00 23.97
C LEU A 50 -7.01 22.48 24.03
N ILE A 51 -6.78 21.87 22.87
CA ILE A 51 -6.24 20.51 22.78
C ILE A 51 -4.72 20.67 22.63
N ASP A 52 -3.96 20.09 23.55
CA ASP A 52 -2.50 20.14 23.47
C ASP A 52 -2.00 19.33 22.27
N ARG A 53 -1.12 19.94 21.47
CA ARG A 53 -0.56 19.36 20.25
C ARG A 53 0.94 19.24 20.39
N ARG A 54 1.51 18.24 19.73
CA ARG A 54 2.97 18.11 19.69
C ARG A 54 3.54 19.27 18.90
N ASN A 55 4.62 19.87 19.41
CA ASN A 55 5.31 20.98 18.80
C ASN A 55 6.74 20.54 18.43
N ARG A 56 7.17 20.84 17.20
CA ARG A 56 8.53 20.54 16.73
C ARG A 56 9.15 21.74 16.02
N HIS A 57 10.44 21.97 16.30
CA HIS A 57 11.24 22.91 15.54
C HIS A 57 12.21 22.14 14.65
N LEU A 58 12.03 22.24 13.34
CA LEU A 58 12.89 21.64 12.33
C LEU A 58 13.90 22.67 11.84
N VAL A 59 15.19 22.34 11.94
CA VAL A 59 16.29 23.17 11.49
C VAL A 59 17.15 22.36 10.51
N ILE A 60 17.34 22.89 9.29
CA ILE A 60 18.19 22.31 8.25
C ILE A 60 19.25 23.35 7.87
N ASP A 61 20.40 23.29 8.56
CA ASP A 61 21.48 24.27 8.43
C ASP A 61 22.60 23.81 7.48
N GLU A 62 22.78 22.51 7.29
CA GLU A 62 23.86 21.93 6.48
C GLU A 62 23.34 20.81 5.56
N GLU A 63 23.95 20.69 4.37
CA GLU A 63 23.65 19.58 3.45
C GLU A 63 24.37 18.29 3.91
N THR A 64 23.61 17.25 4.24
CA THR A 64 24.13 15.88 4.39
C THR A 64 24.13 15.20 3.02
N LYS A 65 25.32 14.89 2.47
CA LYS A 65 25.43 14.23 1.15
C LYS A 65 25.18 12.72 1.27
N ASN A 66 23.91 12.33 1.34
CA ASN A 66 23.48 10.94 1.53
C ASN A 66 23.22 10.18 0.20
N GLY A 67 23.90 10.58 -0.87
CA GLY A 67 23.75 9.96 -2.19
C GLY A 67 22.47 10.43 -2.93
N ARG A 68 22.13 9.72 -4.01
CA ARG A 68 20.92 10.01 -4.80
C ARG A 68 19.74 9.27 -4.19
N PHE A 69 18.61 9.96 -4.03
CA PHE A 69 17.36 9.33 -3.64
C PHE A 69 16.94 8.31 -4.71
N HIS A 70 16.55 7.12 -4.25
CA HIS A 70 16.06 6.04 -5.09
C HIS A 70 14.67 5.66 -4.63
N VAL A 71 13.77 5.48 -5.60
CA VAL A 71 12.44 4.93 -5.38
C VAL A 71 12.45 3.51 -5.93
N GLY A 72 12.00 2.55 -5.12
CA GLY A 72 11.87 1.16 -5.55
C GLY A 72 10.93 1.03 -6.75
N GLU A 73 11.14 -0.01 -7.55
CA GLU A 73 10.29 -0.32 -8.69
C GLU A 73 8.84 -0.48 -8.25
N THR A 74 7.92 0.24 -8.88
CA THR A 74 6.49 0.17 -8.58
C THR A 74 5.80 -0.83 -9.49
N ILE A 75 5.32 -1.91 -8.88
CA ILE A 75 4.66 -3.02 -9.55
C ILE A 75 3.15 -2.89 -9.34
N ILE A 76 2.36 -2.85 -10.40
CA ILE A 76 0.89 -2.81 -10.31
C ILE A 76 0.31 -4.18 -10.60
N GLN A 77 -0.47 -4.70 -9.66
CA GLN A 77 -1.01 -6.05 -9.67
C GLN A 77 -2.42 -6.09 -10.27
N LEU A 78 -2.65 -7.10 -11.10
CA LEU A 78 -3.94 -7.55 -11.61
C LEU A 78 -4.15 -9.03 -11.23
N ALA A 79 -5.41 -9.44 -11.11
CA ALA A 79 -5.73 -10.84 -10.85
C ALA A 79 -5.30 -11.71 -12.04
N SER A 80 -5.63 -11.29 -13.26
CA SER A 80 -5.15 -11.97 -14.47
C SER A 80 -4.77 -11.02 -15.59
N LEU A 81 -4.01 -11.55 -16.56
CA LEU A 81 -3.73 -10.83 -17.81
C LEU A 81 -5.01 -10.49 -18.59
N SER A 82 -6.08 -11.27 -18.42
CA SER A 82 -7.35 -11.01 -19.09
C SER A 82 -8.08 -9.76 -18.57
N ASP A 83 -7.74 -9.27 -17.38
CA ASP A 83 -8.32 -8.03 -16.83
C ASP A 83 -7.93 -6.79 -17.64
N LEU A 84 -6.78 -6.83 -18.33
CA LEU A 84 -6.37 -5.77 -19.27
C LEU A 84 -7.32 -5.61 -20.46
N THR A 85 -8.23 -6.55 -20.71
CA THR A 85 -9.25 -6.40 -21.77
C THR A 85 -10.35 -5.41 -21.36
N GLN A 86 -10.46 -5.09 -20.07
CA GLN A 86 -11.48 -4.20 -19.54
C GLN A 86 -11.08 -2.72 -19.76
N VAL A 87 -12.00 -1.94 -20.32
CA VAL A 87 -11.78 -0.51 -20.61
C VAL A 87 -11.44 0.29 -19.35
N LYS A 88 -12.10 -0.01 -18.22
CA LYS A 88 -11.84 0.63 -16.93
C LYS A 88 -10.41 0.40 -16.46
N VAL A 89 -9.93 -0.85 -16.51
CA VAL A 89 -8.56 -1.23 -16.13
C VAL A 89 -7.53 -0.52 -17.00
N GLN A 90 -7.74 -0.48 -18.32
CA GLN A 90 -6.84 0.25 -19.22
C GLN A 90 -6.84 1.77 -18.93
N HIS A 91 -7.98 2.34 -18.56
CA HIS A 91 -8.07 3.76 -18.22
C HIS A 91 -7.26 4.09 -16.96
N GLU A 92 -7.46 3.33 -15.88
CA GLU A 92 -6.72 3.48 -14.62
C GLU A 92 -5.20 3.29 -14.85
N LEU A 93 -4.79 2.26 -15.60
CA LEU A 93 -3.39 2.06 -15.95
C LEU A 93 -2.82 3.19 -16.80
N THR A 94 -3.60 3.74 -17.75
CA THR A 94 -3.15 4.88 -18.56
C THR A 94 -2.86 6.10 -17.70
N GLU A 95 -3.70 6.39 -16.70
CA GLU A 95 -3.47 7.48 -15.76
C GLU A 95 -2.16 7.28 -14.97
N LEU A 96 -1.90 6.06 -14.50
CA LEU A 96 -0.66 5.73 -13.79
C LEU A 96 0.58 5.87 -14.69
N ILE A 97 0.47 5.44 -15.96
CA ILE A 97 1.56 5.56 -16.95
C ILE A 97 1.87 7.02 -17.24
N GLU A 98 0.85 7.84 -17.53
CA GLU A 98 1.01 9.27 -17.82
C GLU A 98 1.59 10.04 -16.63
N SER A 99 1.27 9.59 -15.41
CA SER A 99 1.78 10.18 -14.16
C SER A 99 3.14 9.63 -13.72
N GLY A 100 3.71 8.64 -14.43
CA GLY A 100 4.99 8.02 -14.06
C GLY A 100 4.96 7.25 -12.74
N LEU A 101 3.80 6.65 -12.41
CA LEU A 101 3.56 5.93 -11.14
C LEU A 101 3.64 4.40 -11.29
N ILE A 102 4.01 3.89 -12.46
CA ILE A 102 4.14 2.45 -12.72
C ILE A 102 5.43 2.18 -13.47
N ASP A 103 6.17 1.17 -13.02
CA ASP A 103 7.35 0.67 -13.72
C ASP A 103 7.12 -0.72 -14.32
N CYS A 104 6.27 -1.55 -13.70
CA CYS A 104 5.96 -2.90 -14.17
C CYS A 104 4.52 -3.27 -13.84
N LEU A 105 3.89 -4.05 -14.72
CA LEU A 105 2.62 -4.72 -14.43
C LEU A 105 2.92 -6.14 -13.93
N TYR A 106 2.15 -6.63 -12.96
CA TYR A 106 2.18 -8.00 -12.50
C TYR A 106 0.78 -8.62 -12.61
N CYS A 107 0.68 -9.76 -13.28
CA CYS A 107 -0.55 -10.55 -13.33
C CYS A 107 -0.34 -11.82 -12.52
N GLN A 108 -1.17 -12.06 -11.50
CA GLN A 108 -1.08 -13.28 -10.68
C GLN A 108 -1.28 -14.52 -11.55
N ASP A 109 -2.29 -14.47 -12.42
CA ASP A 109 -2.65 -15.55 -13.32
C ASP A 109 -2.60 -15.14 -14.80
N LEU A 110 -2.42 -16.13 -15.67
CA LEU A 110 -2.48 -15.91 -17.11
C LEU A 110 -3.91 -15.61 -17.59
N LEU A 111 -4.90 -16.35 -17.09
CA LEU A 111 -6.29 -16.27 -17.52
C LEU A 111 -7.21 -16.43 -16.31
N ASN A 112 -8.35 -15.73 -16.36
CA ASN A 112 -9.43 -15.97 -15.41
C ASN A 112 -9.98 -17.41 -15.58
N THR A 113 -10.39 -18.03 -14.48
CA THR A 113 -10.96 -19.41 -14.42
C THR A 113 -12.16 -19.61 -15.35
N SER A 114 -12.80 -18.54 -15.79
CA SER A 114 -13.95 -18.50 -16.68
C SER A 114 -13.62 -18.47 -18.19
N ASP A 115 -12.34 -18.53 -18.60
CA ASP A 115 -12.00 -18.50 -20.03
C ASP A 115 -12.21 -19.86 -20.73
N ILE A 116 -13.40 -20.01 -21.33
CA ILE A 116 -13.85 -21.21 -22.04
C ILE A 116 -12.95 -21.58 -23.23
N SER A 117 -12.21 -20.62 -23.81
CA SER A 117 -11.44 -20.81 -25.04
C SER A 117 -10.35 -21.89 -24.91
N ASN A 118 -9.63 -21.89 -23.79
CA ASN A 118 -8.61 -22.91 -23.52
C ASN A 118 -9.22 -24.27 -23.14
N THR A 119 -10.31 -24.25 -22.37
CA THR A 119 -11.06 -25.45 -22.04
C THR A 119 -11.58 -26.14 -23.30
N LEU A 120 -12.14 -25.39 -24.26
CA LEU A 120 -12.59 -25.91 -25.55
C LEU A 120 -11.43 -26.41 -26.42
N ALA A 121 -10.33 -25.67 -26.50
CA ALA A 121 -9.15 -26.09 -27.27
C ALA A 121 -8.63 -27.46 -26.80
N ASN A 122 -8.55 -27.65 -25.49
CA ASN A 122 -8.09 -28.89 -24.87
C ASN A 122 -9.11 -30.02 -25.06
N LEU A 123 -10.41 -29.77 -24.84
CA LEU A 123 -11.48 -30.76 -25.04
C LEU A 123 -11.55 -31.26 -26.50
N LEU A 124 -11.36 -30.36 -27.47
CA LEU A 124 -11.45 -30.67 -28.89
C LEU A 124 -10.11 -31.16 -29.50
N GLN A 125 -9.04 -31.23 -28.70
CA GLN A 125 -7.69 -31.61 -29.15
C GLN A 125 -7.20 -30.81 -30.37
N LEU A 126 -7.57 -29.53 -30.44
CA LEU A 126 -7.25 -28.67 -31.58
C LEU A 126 -5.88 -28.01 -31.39
N ASN A 127 -4.89 -28.46 -32.18
CA ASN A 127 -3.50 -27.97 -32.09
C ASN A 127 -3.32 -26.49 -32.50
N SER A 128 -4.18 -25.96 -33.36
CA SER A 128 -4.10 -24.59 -33.90
C SER A 128 -5.29 -23.71 -33.47
N PHE A 129 -5.93 -24.01 -32.35
CA PHE A 129 -7.04 -23.21 -31.84
C PHE A 129 -6.56 -21.83 -31.38
N PRO A 130 -7.29 -20.73 -31.66
CA PRO A 130 -6.92 -19.38 -31.24
C PRO A 130 -7.22 -19.16 -29.74
N ALA A 131 -6.60 -19.98 -28.89
CA ALA A 131 -6.95 -20.07 -27.47
C ALA A 131 -6.60 -18.81 -26.65
N PHE A 132 -5.86 -17.87 -27.25
CA PHE A 132 -5.44 -16.61 -26.64
C PHE A 132 -5.95 -15.37 -27.39
N GLU A 133 -6.85 -15.52 -28.38
CA GLU A 133 -7.37 -14.38 -29.17
C GLU A 133 -7.95 -13.27 -28.28
N ARG A 134 -8.60 -13.63 -27.17
CA ARG A 134 -9.15 -12.66 -26.21
C ARG A 134 -8.10 -11.76 -25.58
N LEU A 135 -6.83 -12.20 -25.54
CA LEU A 135 -5.71 -11.43 -25.03
C LEU A 135 -5.11 -10.45 -26.06
N ASP A 136 -5.55 -10.47 -27.32
CA ASP A 136 -5.01 -9.58 -28.34
C ASP A 136 -5.13 -8.10 -27.93
N THR A 137 -6.28 -7.69 -27.38
CA THR A 137 -6.47 -6.33 -26.83
C THR A 137 -5.51 -6.02 -25.67
N ALA A 138 -5.20 -7.01 -24.83
CA ALA A 138 -4.25 -6.83 -23.74
C ALA A 138 -2.81 -6.66 -24.26
N PHE A 139 -2.41 -7.44 -25.27
CA PHE A 139 -1.10 -7.30 -25.90
C PHE A 139 -0.93 -5.98 -26.63
N ASP A 140 -1.96 -5.54 -27.36
CA ASP A 140 -1.95 -4.24 -28.03
C ASP A 140 -1.74 -3.10 -27.03
N PHE A 141 -2.39 -3.18 -25.86
CA PHE A 141 -2.18 -2.22 -24.77
C PHE A 141 -0.73 -2.24 -24.26
N LEU A 142 -0.18 -3.42 -23.96
CA LEU A 142 1.19 -3.58 -23.48
C LEU A 142 2.24 -3.07 -24.49
N VAL A 143 2.06 -3.38 -25.78
CA VAL A 143 2.96 -2.93 -26.85
C VAL A 143 2.87 -1.42 -27.04
N LYS A 144 1.65 -0.87 -27.07
CA LYS A 144 1.41 0.58 -27.21
C LYS A 144 2.14 1.37 -26.13
N HIS A 145 2.08 0.92 -24.89
CA HIS A 145 2.65 1.61 -23.73
C HIS A 145 4.07 1.16 -23.37
N ARG A 146 4.61 0.13 -24.04
CA ARG A 146 5.92 -0.51 -23.74
C ARG A 146 6.08 -0.87 -22.26
N LEU A 147 4.99 -1.28 -21.63
CA LEU A 147 4.94 -1.53 -20.20
C LEU A 147 5.58 -2.89 -19.88
N PRO A 148 6.61 -2.98 -19.01
CA PRO A 148 7.14 -4.25 -18.55
C PRO A 148 6.06 -5.12 -17.90
N LEU A 149 6.17 -6.43 -18.08
CA LEU A 149 5.17 -7.39 -17.61
C LEU A 149 5.85 -8.49 -16.81
N MET A 150 5.33 -8.76 -15.62
CA MET A 150 5.60 -9.93 -14.83
C MET A 150 4.36 -10.83 -14.79
N ILE A 151 4.53 -12.13 -15.00
CA ILE A 151 3.42 -13.11 -14.95
C ILE A 151 3.73 -14.15 -13.88
N GLY A 152 2.77 -14.37 -12.99
CA GLY A 152 2.80 -15.39 -11.95
C GLY A 152 2.40 -16.77 -12.50
N PHE A 153 3.05 -17.80 -11.97
CA PHE A 153 2.69 -19.20 -12.20
C PHE A 153 2.83 -19.97 -10.89
N THR A 154 1.76 -20.63 -10.49
CA THR A 154 1.77 -21.54 -9.34
C THR A 154 1.95 -22.96 -9.83
N LEU A 155 2.98 -23.64 -9.35
CA LEU A 155 3.18 -25.05 -9.69
C LEU A 155 2.27 -25.94 -8.82
N PRO A 156 1.82 -27.10 -9.34
CA PRO A 156 1.04 -28.06 -8.56
C PRO A 156 1.81 -28.52 -7.31
N THR A 157 1.08 -29.05 -6.34
CA THR A 157 1.67 -29.46 -5.05
C THR A 157 2.01 -30.95 -5.00
N ALA A 158 1.31 -31.80 -5.76
CA ALA A 158 1.48 -33.25 -5.70
C ALA A 158 2.15 -33.86 -6.95
N ALA A 159 3.03 -34.84 -6.73
CA ALA A 159 3.73 -35.58 -7.79
C ALA A 159 2.80 -36.22 -8.83
N THR A 160 1.62 -36.66 -8.39
CA THR A 160 0.59 -37.30 -9.22
C THR A 160 -0.16 -36.30 -10.11
N GLU A 161 -0.13 -35.01 -9.78
CA GLU A 161 -0.77 -33.96 -10.59
C GLU A 161 0.12 -33.57 -11.78
N TYR A 162 1.46 -33.66 -11.68
CA TYR A 162 2.37 -33.25 -12.75
C TYR A 162 2.21 -34.04 -14.06
N ALA A 163 1.85 -35.33 -13.99
CA ALA A 163 1.62 -36.14 -15.19
C ALA A 163 0.32 -35.78 -15.92
N ALA A 164 -0.64 -35.17 -15.22
CA ALA A 164 -1.91 -34.66 -15.75
C ALA A 164 -1.91 -33.12 -15.89
N ASP A 165 -0.82 -32.46 -15.50
CA ASP A 165 -0.72 -31.01 -15.42
C ASP A 165 -0.63 -30.41 -16.82
N THR A 166 -1.76 -29.89 -17.29
CA THR A 166 -1.84 -29.16 -18.56
C THR A 166 -1.32 -27.72 -18.46
N SER A 167 -1.02 -27.22 -17.25
CA SER A 167 -0.52 -25.88 -17.01
C SER A 167 0.80 -25.66 -17.74
N PHE A 168 1.68 -26.66 -17.76
CA PHE A 168 2.92 -26.55 -18.53
C PHE A 168 2.68 -26.41 -20.03
N SER A 169 1.83 -27.26 -20.61
CA SER A 169 1.45 -27.15 -22.03
C SER A 169 0.79 -25.80 -22.33
N LEU A 170 -0.02 -25.28 -21.41
CA LEU A 170 -0.66 -23.97 -21.54
C LEU A 170 0.37 -22.83 -21.52
N ILE A 171 1.30 -22.84 -20.56
CA ILE A 171 2.41 -21.89 -20.46
C ILE A 171 3.21 -21.92 -21.76
N GLN A 172 3.59 -23.10 -22.24
CA GLN A 172 4.37 -23.23 -23.46
C GLN A 172 3.61 -22.67 -24.68
N LYS A 173 2.34 -23.04 -24.86
CA LYS A 173 1.49 -22.51 -25.94
C LYS A 173 1.36 -21.00 -25.85
N PHE A 174 1.20 -20.47 -24.64
CA PHE A 174 1.13 -19.03 -24.39
C PHE A 174 2.45 -18.35 -24.75
N LEU A 175 3.60 -18.82 -24.26
CA LEU A 175 4.90 -18.20 -24.55
C LEU A 175 5.23 -18.24 -26.04
N VAL A 176 4.85 -19.31 -26.75
CA VAL A 176 4.97 -19.38 -28.22
C VAL A 176 4.05 -18.38 -28.91
N HIS A 177 2.82 -18.20 -28.42
CA HIS A 177 1.90 -17.19 -28.94
C HIS A 177 2.42 -15.77 -28.69
N LEU A 178 2.85 -15.49 -27.46
CA LEU A 178 3.45 -14.23 -27.03
C LEU A 178 4.64 -13.85 -27.90
N LYS A 179 5.55 -14.79 -28.14
CA LYS A 179 6.72 -14.60 -29.03
C LYS A 179 6.35 -14.21 -30.46
N ARG A 180 5.16 -14.60 -30.95
CA ARG A 180 4.68 -14.20 -32.30
C ARG A 180 4.06 -12.82 -32.32
N LYS A 181 3.46 -12.38 -31.21
CA LYS A 181 2.70 -11.12 -31.11
C LYS A 181 3.58 -9.95 -30.68
N ILE A 182 4.59 -10.18 -29.85
CA ILE A 182 5.40 -9.11 -29.28
C ILE A 182 6.74 -8.99 -30.01
N ASP A 183 7.21 -7.75 -30.17
CA ASP A 183 8.54 -7.42 -30.68
C ASP A 183 9.64 -8.18 -29.89
N PRO A 184 10.61 -8.83 -30.58
CA PRO A 184 11.71 -9.55 -29.91
C PRO A 184 12.50 -8.70 -28.91
N SER A 185 12.63 -7.39 -29.14
CA SER A 185 13.32 -6.46 -28.25
C SER A 185 12.54 -6.17 -26.96
N TRP A 186 11.23 -6.42 -26.94
CA TRP A 186 10.39 -6.25 -25.75
C TRP A 186 10.48 -7.44 -24.80
N VAL A 187 10.86 -8.63 -25.28
CA VAL A 187 10.95 -9.87 -24.48
C VAL A 187 11.85 -9.71 -23.25
N LYS A 188 12.87 -8.85 -23.31
CA LYS A 188 13.75 -8.53 -22.16
C LYS A 188 13.02 -7.82 -21.00
N HIS A 189 11.82 -7.31 -21.23
CA HIS A 189 10.95 -6.66 -20.24
C HIS A 189 9.89 -7.62 -19.69
N LEU A 190 9.87 -8.88 -20.15
CA LEU A 190 9.04 -9.94 -19.61
C LEU A 190 9.76 -10.62 -18.44
N ARG A 191 9.04 -10.79 -17.34
CA ARG A 191 9.47 -11.55 -16.16
C ARG A 191 8.47 -12.67 -15.87
N LEU A 192 8.95 -13.83 -15.47
CA LEU A 192 8.12 -14.96 -15.08
C LEU A 192 8.39 -15.26 -13.60
N SER A 193 7.37 -15.26 -12.76
CA SER A 193 7.46 -15.54 -11.33
C SER A 193 6.87 -16.91 -11.05
N PHE A 194 7.66 -17.83 -10.51
CA PHE A 194 7.20 -19.18 -10.17
C PHE A 194 7.03 -19.35 -8.66
N GLN A 195 5.80 -19.61 -8.23
CA GLN A 195 5.49 -20.00 -6.87
C GLN A 195 5.68 -21.52 -6.72
N LEU A 196 6.68 -21.90 -5.94
CA LEU A 196 7.05 -23.30 -5.72
C LEU A 196 6.36 -23.85 -4.46
N PRO A 197 5.89 -25.10 -4.44
CA PRO A 197 5.21 -25.66 -3.29
C PRO A 197 6.12 -25.70 -2.06
N ILE A 198 5.52 -25.60 -0.87
CA ILE A 198 6.25 -25.64 0.42
C ILE A 198 6.98 -26.98 0.58
N ASP A 199 6.36 -28.08 0.15
CA ASP A 199 6.99 -29.41 0.10
C ASP A 199 7.84 -29.55 -1.17
N TYR A 200 8.98 -28.86 -1.19
CA TYR A 200 9.90 -28.86 -2.32
C TYR A 200 10.72 -30.17 -2.38
N SER A 201 10.11 -31.20 -2.95
CA SER A 201 10.75 -32.50 -3.16
C SER A 201 11.63 -32.55 -4.41
N SER A 202 12.49 -33.57 -4.53
CA SER A 202 13.32 -33.78 -5.72
C SER A 202 12.50 -33.96 -7.00
N ALA A 203 11.26 -34.45 -6.92
CA ALA A 203 10.36 -34.54 -8.06
C ALA A 203 9.91 -33.15 -8.55
N VAL A 204 9.55 -32.26 -7.62
CA VAL A 204 9.22 -30.86 -7.91
C VAL A 204 10.41 -30.15 -8.54
N GLN A 205 11.60 -30.36 -7.98
CA GLN A 205 12.83 -29.77 -8.50
C GLN A 205 13.11 -30.20 -9.94
N MET A 206 13.05 -31.50 -10.23
CA MET A 206 13.26 -32.00 -11.60
C MET A 206 12.22 -31.46 -12.58
N TYR A 207 10.95 -31.38 -12.16
CA TYR A 207 9.88 -30.80 -12.98
C TYR A 207 10.14 -29.32 -13.28
N TYR A 208 10.48 -28.52 -12.26
CA TYR A 208 10.80 -27.12 -12.42
C TYR A 208 12.04 -26.88 -13.31
N LEU A 209 13.09 -27.68 -13.16
CA LEU A 209 14.29 -27.56 -14.00
C LEU A 209 13.98 -27.87 -15.47
N HIS A 210 13.16 -28.89 -15.74
CA HIS A 210 12.71 -29.20 -17.09
C HIS A 210 11.91 -28.04 -17.71
N LEU A 211 10.97 -27.49 -16.95
CA LEU A 211 10.18 -26.31 -17.31
C LEU A 211 11.09 -25.11 -17.63
N HIS A 212 12.04 -24.82 -16.74
CA HIS A 212 13.00 -23.72 -16.88
C HIS A 212 13.80 -23.85 -18.18
N ASP A 213 14.35 -25.02 -18.48
CA ASP A 213 15.15 -25.23 -19.70
C ASP A 213 14.33 -25.02 -20.98
N GLN A 214 13.07 -25.45 -20.98
CA GLN A 214 12.18 -25.25 -22.13
C GLN A 214 11.79 -23.78 -22.29
N ILE A 215 11.53 -23.06 -21.20
CA ILE A 215 11.29 -21.61 -21.25
C ILE A 215 12.52 -20.89 -21.82
N ARG A 216 13.72 -21.19 -21.32
CA ARG A 216 14.98 -20.60 -21.81
C ARG A 216 15.22 -20.91 -23.30
N HIS A 217 14.80 -22.09 -23.78
CA HIS A 217 14.87 -22.41 -25.21
C HIS A 217 13.93 -21.53 -26.06
N ILE A 218 12.71 -21.24 -25.57
CA ILE A 218 11.72 -20.44 -26.29
C ILE A 218 12.05 -18.94 -26.21
N LEU A 219 12.40 -18.45 -25.02
CA LEU A 219 12.70 -17.06 -24.68
C LEU A 219 14.05 -16.95 -23.95
N PRO A 220 15.18 -16.88 -24.69
CA PRO A 220 16.52 -16.92 -24.07
C PRO A 220 16.83 -15.78 -23.10
N THR A 221 16.21 -14.61 -23.30
CA THR A 221 16.49 -13.38 -22.55
C THR A 221 15.42 -13.05 -21.49
N VAL A 222 14.46 -13.92 -21.25
CA VAL A 222 13.41 -13.68 -20.24
C VAL A 222 14.00 -13.76 -18.83
N SER A 223 13.55 -12.90 -17.92
CA SER A 223 13.92 -13.01 -16.51
C SER A 223 12.99 -14.00 -15.82
N ILE A 224 13.55 -14.92 -15.02
CA ILE A 224 12.78 -15.92 -14.28
C ILE A 224 13.03 -15.73 -12.79
N GLY A 225 12.00 -15.64 -11.98
CA GLY A 225 12.12 -15.48 -10.53
C GLY A 225 11.33 -16.54 -9.77
N ILE A 226 11.62 -16.63 -8.47
CA ILE A 226 10.95 -17.55 -7.55
C ILE A 226 10.16 -16.74 -6.53
N HIS A 227 8.88 -17.08 -6.33
CA HIS A 227 8.04 -16.55 -5.27
C HIS A 227 8.13 -17.44 -4.04
N LEU A 228 8.59 -16.89 -2.93
CA LEU A 228 8.74 -17.59 -1.66
C LEU A 228 7.43 -17.59 -0.88
N ASN A 229 7.02 -18.77 -0.41
CA ASN A 229 5.85 -18.93 0.44
C ASN A 229 6.20 -18.74 1.92
N LEU A 230 6.44 -17.48 2.30
CA LEU A 230 6.78 -17.12 3.69
C LEU A 230 5.48 -16.77 4.44
N PRO A 231 5.03 -17.59 5.42
CA PRO A 231 3.78 -17.35 6.13
C PRO A 231 3.81 -16.04 6.92
N ASP A 232 2.62 -15.53 7.23
CA ASP A 232 2.38 -14.42 8.15
C ASP A 232 1.46 -14.90 9.29
N PRO A 233 1.87 -14.80 10.57
CA PRO A 233 3.16 -14.36 11.07
C PRO A 233 4.34 -15.27 10.65
N LEU A 234 5.53 -14.70 10.53
CA LEU A 234 6.74 -15.41 10.10
C LEU A 234 7.08 -16.57 11.02
N ASN A 235 7.03 -17.79 10.48
CA ASN A 235 7.58 -18.98 11.15
C ASN A 235 9.04 -19.19 10.70
N VAL A 236 9.99 -18.74 11.52
CA VAL A 236 11.44 -18.79 11.22
C VAL A 236 11.89 -20.20 10.85
N THR A 237 11.53 -21.22 11.65
CA THR A 237 12.00 -22.59 11.46
C THR A 237 11.54 -23.19 10.13
N THR A 238 10.24 -23.05 9.81
CA THR A 238 9.67 -23.58 8.56
C THR A 238 10.20 -22.82 7.36
N SER A 239 10.31 -21.49 7.48
CA SER A 239 10.76 -20.62 6.38
C SER A 239 12.25 -20.82 6.05
N GLU A 240 13.12 -20.97 7.05
CA GLU A 240 14.52 -21.31 6.83
C GLU A 240 14.69 -22.68 6.18
N LYS A 241 13.91 -23.68 6.63
CA LYS A 241 13.93 -25.03 6.03
C LYS A 241 13.58 -24.96 4.55
N GLN A 242 12.55 -24.19 4.19
CA GLN A 242 12.13 -23.99 2.80
C GLN A 242 13.23 -23.31 1.97
N LEU A 243 13.81 -22.20 2.46
CA LEU A 243 14.90 -21.50 1.77
C LEU A 243 16.11 -22.40 1.54
N ARG A 244 16.48 -23.22 2.52
CA ARG A 244 17.58 -24.19 2.37
C ARG A 244 17.25 -25.28 1.34
N ALA A 245 16.01 -25.75 1.30
CA ALA A 245 15.57 -26.71 0.29
C ALA A 245 15.59 -26.12 -1.14
N LEU A 246 15.27 -24.84 -1.27
CA LEU A 246 15.25 -24.11 -2.55
C LEU A 246 16.62 -23.56 -2.97
N HIS A 247 17.64 -23.62 -2.09
CA HIS A 247 18.91 -22.90 -2.27
C HIS A 247 19.57 -23.14 -3.62
N ALA A 248 19.80 -24.41 -4.00
CA ALA A 248 20.43 -24.76 -5.27
C ALA A 248 19.62 -24.25 -6.46
N THR A 249 18.29 -24.45 -6.43
CA THR A 249 17.38 -23.98 -7.47
C THR A 249 17.45 -22.45 -7.61
N ILE A 250 17.38 -21.70 -6.51
CA ILE A 250 17.48 -20.24 -6.54
C ILE A 250 18.80 -19.78 -7.14
N MET A 251 19.91 -20.40 -6.73
CA MET A 251 21.24 -20.02 -7.22
C MET A 251 21.37 -20.24 -8.72
N ASP A 252 20.91 -21.39 -9.23
CA ASP A 252 21.14 -21.83 -10.60
C ASP A 252 20.14 -21.23 -11.61
N THR A 253 18.92 -20.88 -11.17
CA THR A 253 17.82 -20.58 -12.09
C THR A 253 17.15 -19.22 -11.91
N ALA A 254 17.19 -18.64 -10.70
CA ALA A 254 16.45 -17.42 -10.41
C ALA A 254 17.27 -16.16 -10.69
N ASP A 255 16.66 -15.21 -11.39
CA ASP A 255 17.15 -13.86 -11.64
C ASP A 255 16.69 -12.88 -10.55
N PHE A 256 15.58 -13.18 -9.86
CA PHE A 256 15.01 -12.39 -8.77
C PHE A 256 14.15 -13.25 -7.83
N ILE A 257 13.76 -12.68 -6.68
CA ILE A 257 12.95 -13.34 -5.67
C ILE A 257 11.76 -12.44 -5.31
N ASN A 258 10.57 -13.03 -5.30
CA ASN A 258 9.34 -12.40 -4.83
C ASN A 258 8.96 -12.96 -3.45
N PHE A 259 8.31 -12.15 -2.63
CA PHE A 259 7.72 -12.55 -1.36
C PHE A 259 6.58 -11.61 -0.98
N ASP A 260 5.78 -12.01 0.01
CA ASP A 260 4.66 -11.23 0.53
C ASP A 260 4.88 -10.88 2.02
N GLY A 261 4.10 -9.97 2.57
CA GLY A 261 4.12 -9.65 4.00
C GLY A 261 2.97 -8.74 4.45
N ASP A 262 2.09 -9.26 5.31
CA ASP A 262 0.97 -8.50 5.86
C ASP A 262 0.99 -8.44 7.40
N PRO A 263 1.23 -7.25 8.01
CA PRO A 263 1.21 -7.06 9.46
C PRO A 263 -0.11 -7.40 10.16
N ASN A 264 -1.25 -7.43 9.46
CA ASN A 264 -2.55 -7.68 10.10
C ASN A 264 -2.64 -9.08 10.72
N PHE A 265 -1.96 -10.07 10.14
CA PHE A 265 -1.90 -11.42 10.72
C PHE A 265 -1.20 -11.44 12.09
N VAL A 266 -0.22 -10.55 12.33
CA VAL A 266 0.47 -10.41 13.62
C VAL A 266 -0.44 -9.76 14.66
N PHE A 267 -1.15 -8.70 14.27
CA PHE A 267 -2.01 -7.95 15.17
C PHE A 267 -3.15 -8.78 15.78
N HIS A 268 -3.73 -9.69 14.99
CA HIS A 268 -4.89 -10.48 15.42
C HIS A 268 -4.56 -11.60 16.42
N GLU A 269 -3.34 -12.14 16.41
CA GLU A 269 -2.94 -13.17 17.38
C GLU A 269 -2.84 -12.62 18.81
N ASP A 270 -2.51 -11.35 18.99
CA ASP A 270 -2.15 -10.74 20.29
C ASP A 270 -3.13 -9.63 20.74
N ASN A 271 -4.42 -9.84 20.46
CA ASN A 271 -5.55 -8.89 20.51
C ASN A 271 -5.83 -8.20 21.88
N ARG A 272 -4.89 -8.21 22.84
CA ARG A 272 -5.06 -7.68 24.19
C ARG A 272 -3.91 -6.81 24.72
N GLN A 273 -2.83 -6.54 23.96
CA GLN A 273 -1.67 -5.82 24.50
C GLN A 273 -1.11 -4.73 23.57
N LYS A 274 -0.62 -3.63 24.15
CA LYS A 274 0.06 -2.51 23.45
C LYS A 274 1.26 -3.00 22.61
N THR A 275 1.89 -4.10 23.02
CA THR A 275 2.97 -4.79 22.31
C THR A 275 2.56 -5.25 20.90
N ALA A 276 1.29 -5.57 20.67
CA ALA A 276 0.81 -6.05 19.38
C ALA A 276 0.85 -4.95 18.29
N ILE A 277 0.55 -3.70 18.66
CA ILE A 277 0.61 -2.54 17.75
C ILE A 277 2.06 -2.29 17.34
N GLU A 278 2.96 -2.13 18.31
CA GLU A 278 4.39 -1.89 18.09
C GLU A 278 5.03 -3.02 17.25
N SER A 279 4.71 -4.28 17.56
CA SER A 279 5.20 -5.43 16.80
C SER A 279 4.69 -5.45 15.36
N SER A 280 3.42 -5.08 15.13
CA SER A 280 2.84 -5.02 13.78
C SER A 280 3.52 -3.96 12.92
N HIS A 281 3.87 -2.80 13.48
CA HIS A 281 4.53 -1.73 12.72
C HIS A 281 5.97 -2.07 12.33
N HIS A 282 6.67 -2.87 13.11
CA HIS A 282 8.02 -3.31 12.77
C HIS A 282 8.05 -4.58 11.92
N TYR A 283 6.92 -5.28 11.80
CA TYR A 283 6.85 -6.60 11.20
C TYR A 283 7.47 -6.70 9.81
N LEU A 284 7.09 -5.82 8.87
CA LEU A 284 7.57 -5.89 7.50
C LEU A 284 9.09 -5.68 7.43
N ARG A 285 9.60 -4.70 8.18
CA ARG A 285 11.03 -4.42 8.30
C ARG A 285 11.79 -5.61 8.90
N GLU A 286 11.24 -6.23 9.94
CA GLU A 286 11.84 -7.39 10.58
C GLU A 286 11.85 -8.62 9.66
N LYS A 287 10.75 -8.88 8.93
CA LYS A 287 10.65 -9.95 7.94
C LYS A 287 11.68 -9.76 6.82
N ILE A 288 11.83 -8.54 6.30
CA ILE A 288 12.83 -8.21 5.27
C ILE A 288 14.25 -8.36 5.82
N HIS A 289 14.52 -7.88 7.03
CA HIS A 289 15.83 -8.02 7.65
C HIS A 289 16.21 -9.48 7.85
N TRP A 290 15.27 -10.30 8.35
CA TRP A 290 15.44 -11.74 8.48
C TRP A 290 15.72 -12.39 7.11
N LEU A 291 14.91 -12.09 6.09
CA LEU A 291 15.07 -12.67 4.75
C LEU A 291 16.45 -12.34 4.17
N LYS A 292 16.86 -11.07 4.24
CA LYS A 292 18.19 -10.64 3.78
C LYS A 292 19.32 -11.33 4.53
N LYS A 293 19.18 -11.51 5.85
CA LYS A 293 20.17 -12.22 6.67
C LYS A 293 20.30 -13.68 6.21
N VAL A 294 19.20 -14.39 6.06
CA VAL A 294 19.21 -15.80 5.60
C VAL A 294 19.75 -15.90 4.17
N CYS A 295 19.35 -15.01 3.26
CA CYS A 295 19.91 -14.95 1.92
C CYS A 295 21.43 -14.73 1.95
N HIS A 296 21.92 -13.82 2.80
CA HIS A 296 23.36 -13.58 2.97
C HIS A 296 24.10 -14.82 3.49
N GLU A 297 23.57 -15.50 4.50
CA GLU A 297 24.14 -16.75 5.03
C GLU A 297 24.19 -17.88 4.00
N LEU A 298 23.22 -17.89 3.06
CA LEU A 298 23.15 -18.84 1.94
C LEU A 298 23.88 -18.34 0.68
N ALA A 299 24.57 -17.19 0.74
CA ALA A 299 25.22 -16.56 -0.42
C ALA A 299 24.27 -16.27 -1.60
N ILE A 300 22.97 -16.11 -1.33
CA ILE A 300 21.96 -15.69 -2.30
C ILE A 300 22.04 -14.17 -2.43
N SER A 301 22.42 -13.69 -3.62
CA SER A 301 22.43 -12.26 -3.97
C SER A 301 21.52 -12.03 -5.18
N LYS A 302 20.21 -12.03 -4.92
CA LYS A 302 19.17 -11.81 -5.94
C LYS A 302 18.33 -10.59 -5.54
N PRO A 303 17.86 -9.77 -6.51
CA PRO A 303 16.89 -8.70 -6.24
C PRO A 303 15.65 -9.25 -5.54
N LEU A 304 15.20 -8.53 -4.51
CA LEU A 304 14.01 -8.87 -3.74
C LEU A 304 12.86 -7.94 -4.13
N TYR A 305 11.67 -8.49 -4.34
CA TYR A 305 10.45 -7.76 -4.60
C TYR A 305 9.35 -8.20 -3.63
N LEU A 306 8.68 -7.22 -3.02
CA LEU A 306 7.55 -7.45 -2.13
C LEU A 306 6.25 -7.26 -2.89
N LEU A 307 5.48 -8.31 -3.17
CA LEU A 307 4.30 -8.19 -4.05
C LEU A 307 3.04 -7.83 -3.26
N ASN A 308 2.53 -8.73 -2.42
CA ASN A 308 1.39 -8.46 -1.57
C ASN A 308 1.87 -7.99 -0.21
N TRP A 309 1.51 -6.76 0.14
CA TRP A 309 1.82 -6.19 1.45
C TRP A 309 0.81 -5.14 1.87
N ASN A 310 0.70 -4.93 3.17
CA ASN A 310 -0.19 -3.95 3.76
C ASN A 310 0.49 -3.22 4.92
N THR A 311 -0.19 -2.23 5.46
CA THR A 311 0.09 -1.68 6.79
C THR A 311 -1.02 -2.12 7.74
N LEU A 312 -0.85 -1.94 9.05
CA LEU A 312 -1.91 -2.27 10.02
C LEU A 312 -3.22 -1.57 9.63
N THR A 313 -4.27 -2.33 9.34
CA THR A 313 -5.58 -1.81 8.89
C THR A 313 -6.67 -1.81 9.96
N GLY A 314 -6.50 -2.57 11.03
CA GLY A 314 -7.60 -2.83 11.96
C GLY A 314 -8.52 -3.95 11.45
N ALA A 315 -9.51 -4.30 12.26
CA ALA A 315 -10.23 -5.56 12.15
C ALA A 315 -11.55 -5.51 11.35
N THR A 316 -12.03 -4.32 10.98
CA THR A 316 -13.34 -4.16 10.33
C THR A 316 -13.26 -3.24 9.13
N VAL A 317 -14.20 -3.41 8.19
CA VAL A 317 -14.32 -2.59 6.98
C VAL A 317 -14.40 -1.09 7.30
N ASP A 318 -15.13 -0.74 8.37
CA ASP A 318 -15.28 0.66 8.80
C ASP A 318 -13.96 1.26 9.27
N TYR A 319 -13.18 0.52 10.07
CA TYR A 319 -11.86 0.97 10.52
C TYR A 319 -10.87 1.04 9.35
N ASN A 320 -10.93 0.10 8.41
CA ASN A 320 -10.05 0.10 7.23
C ASN A 320 -10.25 1.34 6.34
N GLY A 321 -11.48 1.88 6.30
CA GLY A 321 -11.84 3.07 5.54
C GLY A 321 -11.59 4.38 6.29
N LEU A 322 -11.88 4.42 7.59
CA LEU A 322 -11.74 5.63 8.43
C LEU A 322 -10.33 5.81 9.00
N PHE A 323 -9.54 4.76 9.17
CA PHE A 323 -8.17 4.93 9.63
C PHE A 323 -7.31 5.49 8.50
N PHE A 324 -7.03 6.79 8.55
CA PHE A 324 -6.15 7.44 7.58
C PHE A 324 -4.69 7.05 7.83
N ARG A 325 -4.07 6.43 6.82
CA ARG A 325 -2.73 5.81 6.90
C ARG A 325 -1.69 6.50 6.00
N GLY A 326 -1.91 7.76 5.61
CA GLY A 326 -1.06 8.46 4.63
C GLY A 326 0.44 8.44 4.97
N ALA A 327 0.80 9.00 6.12
CA ALA A 327 2.18 9.03 6.61
C ALA A 327 2.74 7.63 6.89
N ILE A 328 1.92 6.72 7.40
CA ILE A 328 2.34 5.32 7.65
C ILE A 328 2.76 4.65 6.34
N ILE A 329 1.90 4.69 5.31
CA ILE A 329 2.20 4.12 4.00
C ILE A 329 3.44 4.79 3.40
N LEU A 330 3.52 6.11 3.45
CA LEU A 330 4.67 6.85 2.92
C LEU A 330 5.99 6.45 3.62
N GLN A 331 5.98 6.35 4.94
CA GLN A 331 7.13 5.96 5.73
C GLN A 331 7.59 4.54 5.38
N GLU A 332 6.65 3.60 5.19
CA GLU A 332 6.97 2.26 4.69
C GLU A 332 7.58 2.32 3.28
N LEU A 333 7.03 3.11 2.35
CA LEU A 333 7.59 3.22 0.99
C LEU A 333 9.02 3.78 0.97
N LEU A 334 9.32 4.76 1.82
CA LEU A 334 10.67 5.28 2.00
C LEU A 334 11.60 4.18 2.51
N GLY A 335 11.20 3.46 3.56
CA GLY A 335 11.99 2.37 4.14
C GLY A 335 12.15 1.15 3.23
N LEU A 336 11.15 0.84 2.40
CA LEU A 336 11.20 -0.25 1.41
C LEU A 336 12.13 0.12 0.26
N SER A 337 12.09 1.36 -0.23
CA SER A 337 12.96 1.83 -1.31
C SER A 337 14.46 1.77 -0.96
N GLU A 338 14.80 1.84 0.33
CA GLU A 338 16.18 1.64 0.81
C GLU A 338 16.59 0.16 0.89
N GLN A 339 15.62 -0.76 0.91
CA GLN A 339 15.86 -2.15 1.27
C GLN A 339 15.65 -3.15 0.11
N ILE A 340 14.68 -2.94 -0.76
CA ILE A 340 14.28 -3.93 -1.77
C ILE A 340 14.19 -3.29 -3.16
N GLN A 341 14.17 -4.12 -4.20
CA GLN A 341 14.22 -3.65 -5.58
C GLN A 341 12.89 -3.04 -6.03
N GLY A 342 11.78 -3.48 -5.45
CA GLY A 342 10.46 -2.95 -5.75
C GLY A 342 9.37 -3.55 -4.89
N TYR A 343 8.18 -2.97 -5.02
CA TYR A 343 7.02 -3.31 -4.22
C TYR A 343 5.72 -3.23 -5.04
N GLY A 344 4.76 -4.09 -4.71
CA GLY A 344 3.50 -4.29 -5.41
C GLY A 344 2.35 -3.48 -4.84
N PHE A 345 1.43 -3.03 -5.69
CA PHE A 345 0.13 -2.49 -5.30
C PHE A 345 -0.93 -3.10 -6.18
N TRP A 346 -2.10 -3.39 -5.63
CA TRP A 346 -3.25 -3.73 -6.46
C TRP A 346 -3.72 -2.51 -7.22
N LEU A 347 -4.08 -2.69 -8.50
CA LEU A 347 -4.61 -1.59 -9.30
C LEU A 347 -5.84 -1.00 -8.61
N ASN A 348 -6.85 -1.83 -8.36
CA ASN A 348 -8.07 -1.38 -7.72
C ASN A 348 -8.64 -2.45 -6.78
N ASN A 349 -9.43 -1.97 -5.81
CA ASN A 349 -10.08 -2.78 -4.78
C ASN A 349 -11.06 -3.80 -5.38
N GLU A 350 -11.66 -3.55 -6.55
CA GLU A 350 -12.62 -4.49 -7.15
C GLU A 350 -11.92 -5.76 -7.62
N LEU A 351 -10.82 -5.63 -8.37
CA LEU A 351 -10.01 -6.76 -8.82
C LEU A 351 -9.38 -7.52 -7.66
N HIS A 352 -8.90 -6.79 -6.65
CA HIS A 352 -8.26 -7.38 -5.48
C HIS A 352 -9.25 -8.21 -4.63
N GLU A 353 -10.44 -7.67 -4.35
CA GLU A 353 -11.47 -8.40 -3.60
C GLU A 353 -11.96 -9.62 -4.39
N GLN A 354 -12.12 -9.50 -5.71
CA GLN A 354 -12.51 -10.64 -6.55
C GLN A 354 -11.45 -11.75 -6.50
N TYR A 355 -10.16 -11.40 -6.63
CA TYR A 355 -9.07 -12.36 -6.48
C TYR A 355 -9.10 -13.04 -5.11
N THR A 356 -9.26 -12.28 -4.03
CA THR A 356 -9.33 -12.79 -2.66
C THR A 356 -10.54 -13.73 -2.45
N PHE A 357 -11.68 -13.43 -3.07
CA PHE A 357 -12.87 -14.25 -3.02
C PHE A 357 -12.70 -15.59 -3.74
N ASP A 358 -11.90 -15.64 -4.81
CA ASP A 358 -11.66 -16.86 -5.57
C ASP A 358 -10.61 -17.78 -4.89
N GLN A 359 -9.84 -17.28 -3.92
CA GLN A 359 -8.79 -18.03 -3.21
C GLN A 359 -9.29 -18.74 -1.94
N PRO A 360 -9.15 -20.07 -1.81
CA PRO A 360 -9.61 -20.82 -0.64
C PRO A 360 -8.92 -20.34 0.66
N GLY A 361 -9.72 -19.90 1.63
CA GLY A 361 -9.23 -19.57 2.98
C GLY A 361 -8.67 -18.15 3.17
N LEU A 362 -8.56 -17.35 2.11
CA LEU A 362 -8.15 -15.93 2.19
C LEU A 362 -9.32 -14.97 2.52
N HIS A 363 -10.56 -15.47 2.57
CA HIS A 363 -11.78 -14.65 2.66
C HIS A 363 -11.95 -13.82 3.93
N ALA A 364 -11.04 -13.90 4.90
CA ALA A 364 -11.13 -13.14 6.15
C ALA A 364 -10.36 -11.81 6.09
N TYR A 365 -9.35 -11.67 5.22
CA TYR A 365 -8.46 -10.49 5.22
C TYR A 365 -7.97 -10.17 3.80
N SER A 366 -8.32 -8.96 3.31
CA SER A 366 -7.81 -8.43 2.04
C SER A 366 -6.33 -8.07 2.19
N THR A 367 -5.43 -8.84 1.56
CA THR A 367 -3.98 -8.70 1.69
C THR A 367 -3.43 -7.77 0.61
N GLY A 368 -3.16 -6.50 0.91
CA GLY A 368 -2.60 -5.60 -0.09
C GLY A 368 -2.98 -4.15 0.09
N LEU A 369 -2.31 -3.27 -0.66
CA LEU A 369 -2.70 -1.87 -0.83
C LEU A 369 -3.23 -1.64 -2.24
N ASP A 370 -4.45 -1.12 -2.35
CA ASP A 370 -5.03 -0.73 -3.64
C ASP A 370 -4.79 0.75 -3.94
N LEU A 371 -4.60 1.07 -5.22
CA LEU A 371 -4.47 2.46 -5.68
C LEU A 371 -5.82 3.13 -5.95
N TYR A 372 -6.79 2.37 -6.44
CA TYR A 372 -8.14 2.85 -6.72
C TYR A 372 -9.19 2.08 -5.93
N HIS A 373 -10.27 2.77 -5.58
CA HIS A 373 -11.49 2.20 -5.04
C HIS A 373 -12.54 2.07 -6.15
N PHE A 374 -13.78 1.69 -5.79
CA PHE A 374 -14.88 1.65 -6.75
C PHE A 374 -15.05 2.99 -7.47
N GLN A 375 -15.48 2.92 -8.73
CA GLN A 375 -15.59 4.08 -9.62
C GLN A 375 -14.28 4.85 -9.84
N SER A 376 -13.13 4.17 -9.77
CA SER A 376 -11.80 4.75 -10.03
C SER A 376 -11.43 5.89 -9.08
N LYS A 377 -11.98 5.88 -7.86
CA LYS A 377 -11.66 6.87 -6.83
C LYS A 377 -10.29 6.59 -6.23
N LYS A 378 -9.43 7.61 -6.16
CA LYS A 378 -8.04 7.46 -5.72
C LYS A 378 -8.00 7.15 -4.22
N ARG A 379 -7.22 6.13 -3.85
CA ARG A 379 -6.96 5.78 -2.46
C ARG A 379 -5.68 6.46 -1.95
N PRO A 380 -5.52 6.59 -0.61
CA PRO A 380 -4.32 7.15 0.01
C PRO A 380 -2.99 6.64 -0.57
N ALA A 381 -2.89 5.33 -0.89
CA ALA A 381 -1.67 4.73 -1.43
C ALA A 381 -1.20 5.37 -2.75
N LEU A 382 -2.12 5.76 -3.64
CA LEU A 382 -1.80 6.45 -4.89
C LEU A 382 -1.18 7.82 -4.63
N PHE A 383 -1.70 8.56 -3.66
CA PHE A 383 -1.14 9.85 -3.28
C PHE A 383 0.24 9.71 -2.65
N CYS A 384 0.45 8.74 -1.75
CA CYS A 384 1.78 8.44 -1.19
C CYS A 384 2.81 8.13 -2.29
N LEU A 385 2.42 7.31 -3.27
CA LEU A 385 3.24 6.98 -4.43
C LEU A 385 3.54 8.21 -5.29
N SER A 386 2.56 9.09 -5.49
CA SER A 386 2.77 10.34 -6.21
C SER A 386 3.71 11.31 -5.49
N LEU A 387 3.71 11.30 -4.15
CA LEU A 387 4.57 12.15 -3.32
C LEU A 387 6.01 11.66 -3.34
N ILE A 388 6.24 10.36 -3.16
CA ILE A 388 7.59 9.79 -3.19
C ILE A 388 8.24 9.95 -4.58
N ARG A 389 7.47 9.86 -5.67
CA ARG A 389 7.97 10.09 -7.05
C ARG A 389 8.33 11.53 -7.36
N ARG A 390 7.89 12.50 -6.55
CA ARG A 390 8.28 13.91 -6.67
C ARG A 390 9.63 14.21 -6.02
N LEU A 391 10.14 13.33 -5.16
CA LEU A 391 11.49 13.45 -4.61
C LEU A 391 12.50 13.00 -5.66
N GLN A 392 13.47 13.86 -5.97
CA GLN A 392 14.42 13.62 -7.05
C GLN A 392 15.81 14.10 -6.67
N GLY A 393 16.82 13.46 -7.26
CA GLY A 393 18.19 13.91 -7.15
C GLY A 393 18.83 13.54 -5.82
N GLN A 394 19.70 14.41 -5.32
CA GLN A 394 20.52 14.13 -4.15
C GLN A 394 19.71 14.32 -2.87
N VAL A 395 19.82 13.38 -1.93
CA VAL A 395 19.39 13.59 -0.55
C VAL A 395 20.36 14.59 0.08
N ILE A 396 19.83 15.72 0.54
CA ILE A 396 20.61 16.80 1.16
C ILE A 396 20.30 16.99 2.64
N ALA A 397 19.18 16.47 3.14
CA ALA A 397 18.90 16.40 4.56
C ALA A 397 17.89 15.28 4.82
N GLN A 398 18.04 14.56 5.92
CA GLN A 398 17.11 13.50 6.31
C GLN A 398 17.07 13.40 7.83
N GLY A 399 15.87 13.26 8.37
CA GLY A 399 15.66 12.93 9.76
C GLY A 399 14.51 11.93 9.90
N GLU A 400 14.00 11.80 11.12
CA GLU A 400 12.96 10.82 11.44
C GLU A 400 11.62 11.08 10.73
N GLU A 401 11.27 12.35 10.55
CA GLU A 401 9.96 12.79 10.02
C GLU A 401 10.11 13.78 8.85
N TYR A 402 11.30 13.83 8.24
CA TYR A 402 11.55 14.67 7.09
C TYR A 402 12.60 14.11 6.14
N LEU A 403 12.45 14.44 4.86
CA LEU A 403 13.41 14.14 3.81
C LEU A 403 13.48 15.32 2.85
N MET A 404 14.69 15.85 2.65
CA MET A 404 14.96 16.93 1.71
C MET A 404 15.85 16.43 0.57
N THR A 405 15.39 16.65 -0.66
CA THR A 405 16.10 16.27 -1.89
C THR A 405 16.30 17.47 -2.81
N LYS A 406 17.26 17.34 -3.73
CA LYS A 406 17.68 18.39 -4.67
C LYS A 406 18.01 17.80 -6.03
N GLU A 407 17.30 18.25 -7.05
CA GLU A 407 17.56 17.94 -8.47
C GLU A 407 17.79 19.26 -9.22
N GLY A 408 19.04 19.50 -9.64
CA GLY A 408 19.43 20.77 -10.23
C GLY A 408 19.24 21.95 -9.28
N GLN A 409 18.33 22.86 -9.63
CA GLN A 409 17.97 24.04 -8.82
C GLN A 409 16.66 23.88 -8.04
N ASN A 410 15.98 22.74 -8.20
CA ASN A 410 14.72 22.47 -7.53
C ASN A 410 15.00 21.71 -6.23
N TYR A 411 14.41 22.20 -5.13
CA TYR A 411 14.48 21.53 -3.83
C TYR A 411 13.10 20.99 -3.47
N GLN A 412 13.07 19.82 -2.82
CA GLN A 412 11.85 19.20 -2.33
C GLN A 412 12.04 18.84 -0.86
N LEU A 413 11.19 19.36 0.03
CA LEU A 413 11.16 19.01 1.45
C LEU A 413 9.85 18.29 1.74
N LEU A 414 9.95 17.00 2.04
CA LEU A 414 8.84 16.16 2.48
C LEU A 414 8.86 16.07 4.01
N LEU A 415 7.68 16.24 4.61
CA LEU A 415 7.42 16.18 6.05
C LEU A 415 6.25 15.23 6.28
N TRP A 416 6.27 14.45 7.36
CA TRP A 416 5.16 13.57 7.71
C TRP A 416 5.00 13.42 9.21
N ASN A 417 3.78 13.11 9.66
CA ASN A 417 3.45 12.93 11.07
C ASN A 417 2.86 11.53 11.28
N THR A 418 3.71 10.54 11.52
CA THR A 418 3.27 9.15 11.69
C THR A 418 2.80 8.90 13.13
N ASN A 419 1.55 8.46 13.29
CA ASN A 419 0.97 8.08 14.57
C ASN A 419 0.40 6.66 14.50
N PHE A 420 0.96 5.82 15.35
CA PHE A 420 0.55 4.44 15.52
C PHE A 420 -0.37 4.33 16.72
N PHE A 421 -1.65 3.99 16.46
CA PHE A 421 -2.67 3.84 17.49
C PHE A 421 -3.70 2.78 17.08
N ASP A 422 -4.52 2.33 18.02
CA ASP A 422 -5.60 1.38 17.75
C ASP A 422 -6.60 2.01 16.75
N PRO A 423 -6.80 1.41 15.55
CA PRO A 423 -7.69 1.96 14.52
C PRO A 423 -9.11 2.27 15.00
N HIS A 424 -9.57 1.68 16.12
CA HIS A 424 -10.84 2.03 16.76
C HIS A 424 -10.96 3.51 17.14
N LEU A 425 -9.84 4.19 17.43
CA LEU A 425 -9.84 5.61 17.78
C LEU A 425 -9.94 6.55 16.56
N SER A 426 -10.05 6.01 15.35
CA SER A 426 -10.10 6.79 14.09
C SER A 426 -11.40 7.58 13.89
N SER A 427 -12.42 7.35 14.72
CA SER A 427 -13.64 8.15 14.77
C SER A 427 -13.59 9.29 15.79
N GLU A 428 -12.55 9.34 16.63
CA GLU A 428 -12.52 10.25 17.78
C GLU A 428 -11.79 11.56 17.45
N GLU A 429 -12.53 12.59 17.02
CA GLU A 429 -11.95 13.84 16.49
C GLU A 429 -10.99 14.53 17.46
N ALA A 430 -11.36 14.64 18.74
CA ALA A 430 -10.51 15.24 19.76
C ALA A 430 -9.21 14.43 20.01
N PHE A 431 -9.26 13.10 19.87
CA PHE A 431 -8.07 12.27 19.91
C PHE A 431 -7.18 12.57 18.71
N LEU A 432 -7.74 12.52 17.50
CA LEU A 432 -6.99 12.74 16.26
C LEU A 432 -6.35 14.14 16.22
N GLU A 433 -7.07 15.17 16.67
CA GLU A 433 -6.55 16.52 16.81
C GLU A 433 -5.36 16.60 17.78
N SER A 434 -5.40 15.86 18.90
CA SER A 434 -4.28 15.79 19.85
C SER A 434 -3.02 15.14 19.28
N GLN A 435 -3.17 14.34 18.22
CA GLN A 435 -2.05 13.67 17.53
C GLN A 435 -1.44 14.53 16.41
N SER A 436 -2.04 15.68 16.08
CA SER A 436 -1.48 16.65 15.14
C SER A 436 -0.12 17.20 15.60
N LEU A 437 0.69 17.62 14.63
CA LEU A 437 2.03 18.15 14.83
C LEU A 437 2.08 19.60 14.34
N ASP A 438 2.30 20.54 15.26
CA ASP A 438 2.64 21.92 14.93
C ASP A 438 4.16 22.02 14.70
N ILE A 439 4.56 22.41 13.48
CA ILE A 439 5.96 22.43 13.06
C ILE A 439 6.41 23.82 12.62
N SER A 440 7.52 24.27 13.21
CA SER A 440 8.26 25.47 12.79
C SER A 440 9.49 25.03 12.00
N ILE A 441 9.53 25.41 10.72
CA ILE A 441 10.54 25.01 9.74
C ILE A 441 11.53 26.17 9.55
N ASP A 442 12.82 25.91 9.70
CA ASP A 442 13.91 26.82 9.36
C ASP A 442 14.95 26.12 8.47
N VAL A 443 15.14 26.60 7.24
CA VAL A 443 16.02 25.96 6.24
C VAL A 443 17.02 26.98 5.70
N GLN A 444 18.31 26.76 5.95
CA GLN A 444 19.41 27.65 5.53
C GLN A 444 20.15 27.15 4.27
N VAL A 445 19.97 25.88 3.88
CA VAL A 445 20.65 25.29 2.71
C VAL A 445 20.13 25.80 1.36
N LEU A 446 19.04 26.58 1.34
CA LEU A 446 18.49 27.17 0.12
C LEU A 446 19.32 28.41 -0.28
N PRO A 447 19.80 28.50 -1.54
CA PRO A 447 20.46 29.70 -2.04
C PRO A 447 19.59 30.95 -1.91
N ALA A 448 20.23 32.11 -1.78
CA ALA A 448 19.51 33.38 -1.77
C ALA A 448 18.83 33.62 -3.13
N GLY A 449 17.55 34.01 -3.11
CA GLY A 449 16.77 34.22 -4.32
C GLY A 449 15.27 34.33 -4.09
N ARG A 450 14.54 34.63 -5.16
CA ARG A 450 13.07 34.62 -5.16
C ARG A 450 12.61 33.24 -5.59
N TYR A 451 11.78 32.61 -4.77
CA TYR A 451 11.23 31.28 -5.02
C TYR A 451 9.71 31.36 -5.17
N GLN A 452 9.17 30.60 -6.11
CA GLN A 452 7.80 30.11 -6.01
C GLN A 452 7.83 28.83 -5.18
N VAL A 453 7.15 28.85 -4.05
CA VAL A 453 7.01 27.72 -3.14
C VAL A 453 5.63 27.10 -3.34
N LYS A 454 5.58 25.79 -3.58
CA LYS A 454 4.33 25.02 -3.57
C LYS A 454 4.34 24.06 -2.39
N GLN A 455 3.26 24.09 -1.63
CA GLN A 455 2.98 23.18 -0.52
C GLN A 455 1.79 22.30 -0.92
N LEU A 456 2.00 20.98 -0.85
CA LEU A 456 0.93 20.00 -0.95
C LEU A 456 0.63 19.44 0.43
N ASP A 457 -0.64 19.51 0.86
CA ASP A 457 -1.12 18.87 2.07
C ASP A 457 -1.89 17.60 1.69
N PHE A 458 -1.48 16.49 2.28
CA PHE A 458 -2.11 15.19 2.14
C PHE A 458 -2.48 14.64 3.52
N ASP A 459 -3.77 14.63 3.82
CA ASP A 459 -4.30 14.26 5.12
C ASP A 459 -5.70 13.62 4.99
N ARG A 460 -6.34 13.30 6.12
CA ARG A 460 -7.69 12.70 6.13
C ARG A 460 -8.78 13.62 5.56
N ASN A 461 -8.54 14.92 5.47
CA ASN A 461 -9.45 15.89 4.86
C ASN A 461 -9.12 16.17 3.39
N HIS A 462 -7.90 15.85 2.96
CA HIS A 462 -7.37 16.08 1.61
C HIS A 462 -6.58 14.86 1.13
N GLY A 463 -7.26 13.87 0.53
CA GLY A 463 -6.62 12.61 0.12
C GLY A 463 -7.34 11.33 0.55
N ALA A 464 -8.40 11.44 1.36
CA ALA A 464 -9.14 10.31 1.89
C ALA A 464 -10.61 10.33 1.45
N VAL A 465 -10.96 9.39 0.56
CA VAL A 465 -12.29 9.29 -0.05
C VAL A 465 -13.42 9.05 0.97
N PHE A 466 -13.20 8.21 1.97
CA PHE A 466 -14.22 7.85 2.97
C PHE A 466 -14.66 9.03 3.83
N TYR A 467 -13.74 9.91 4.23
CA TYR A 467 -14.05 11.11 5.00
C TYR A 467 -14.91 12.11 4.22
N VAL A 468 -14.74 12.17 2.89
CA VAL A 468 -15.58 13.01 2.04
C VAL A 468 -16.97 12.39 1.89
N TYR A 469 -17.08 11.08 1.68
CA TYR A 469 -18.35 10.38 1.59
C TYR A 469 -19.21 10.48 2.86
N ALA A 470 -18.57 10.43 4.04
CA ALA A 470 -19.28 10.55 5.32
C ALA A 470 -20.10 11.86 5.43
N GLN A 471 -19.71 12.91 4.70
CA GLN A 471 -20.43 14.20 4.66
C GLN A 471 -21.75 14.11 3.91
N PHE A 472 -21.96 13.07 3.09
CA PHE A 472 -23.14 12.86 2.27
C PHE A 472 -24.01 11.68 2.75
N GLN A 473 -23.76 11.16 3.95
CA GLN A 473 -24.43 9.97 4.51
C GLN A 473 -25.96 10.11 4.65
N SER A 474 -26.51 11.33 4.63
CA SER A 474 -27.97 11.56 4.65
C SER A 474 -28.65 11.29 3.30
N ALA A 475 -27.90 11.19 2.21
CA ALA A 475 -28.41 10.89 0.89
C ALA A 475 -28.35 9.38 0.61
N ALA A 476 -29.43 8.81 0.07
CA ALA A 476 -29.47 7.39 -0.29
C ALA A 476 -28.68 7.08 -1.57
N GLN A 477 -28.59 8.05 -2.49
CA GLN A 477 -27.85 7.96 -3.76
C GLN A 477 -27.23 9.32 -4.07
N LEU A 478 -26.08 9.30 -4.73
CA LEU A 478 -25.39 10.49 -5.19
C LEU A 478 -25.54 10.64 -6.71
N ASP A 479 -25.78 11.86 -7.17
CA ASP A 479 -25.81 12.16 -8.59
C ASP A 479 -24.40 12.41 -9.15
N ARG A 480 -24.32 12.57 -10.47
CA ARG A 480 -23.05 12.78 -11.17
C ARG A 480 -22.32 14.05 -10.73
N GLU A 481 -23.05 15.11 -10.39
CA GLU A 481 -22.45 16.36 -9.90
C GLU A 481 -21.77 16.14 -8.56
N THR A 482 -22.47 15.45 -7.65
CA THR A 482 -21.95 15.12 -6.33
C THR A 482 -20.75 14.18 -6.41
N GLU A 483 -20.79 13.15 -7.25
CA GLU A 483 -19.64 12.25 -7.47
C GLU A 483 -18.42 13.02 -8.02
N ALA A 484 -18.62 13.92 -8.99
CA ALA A 484 -17.55 14.77 -9.52
C ALA A 484 -16.98 15.74 -8.46
N TYR A 485 -17.82 16.25 -7.55
CA TYR A 485 -17.37 17.05 -6.42
C TYR A 485 -16.51 16.24 -5.44
N ILE A 486 -16.90 14.99 -5.15
CA ILE A 486 -16.12 14.08 -4.30
C ILE A 486 -14.74 13.85 -4.92
N ASP A 487 -14.66 13.58 -6.22
CA ASP A 487 -13.38 13.38 -6.90
C ASP A 487 -12.46 14.60 -6.80
N GLN A 488 -13.00 15.81 -6.90
CA GLN A 488 -12.20 17.04 -6.74
C GLN A 488 -11.77 17.27 -5.28
N LYS A 489 -12.68 17.05 -4.33
CA LYS A 489 -12.42 17.29 -2.91
C LYS A 489 -11.45 16.28 -2.29
N THR A 490 -11.35 15.09 -2.87
CA THR A 490 -10.43 14.04 -2.42
C THR A 490 -8.99 14.24 -2.88
N MET A 491 -8.71 15.25 -3.71
CA MET A 491 -7.35 15.57 -4.12
C MET A 491 -6.54 16.23 -2.98
N MET A 492 -5.21 16.08 -3.03
CA MET A 492 -4.29 16.83 -2.15
C MET A 492 -4.51 18.34 -2.29
N LYS A 493 -4.47 19.05 -1.17
CA LYS A 493 -4.62 20.51 -1.17
C LYS A 493 -3.32 21.16 -1.61
N LEU A 494 -3.41 22.06 -2.59
CA LEU A 494 -2.27 22.83 -3.10
C LEU A 494 -2.32 24.27 -2.60
N HIS A 495 -1.24 24.72 -1.97
CA HIS A 495 -0.98 26.11 -1.63
C HIS A 495 0.26 26.61 -2.38
N VAL A 496 0.19 27.80 -2.99
CA VAL A 496 1.29 28.36 -3.79
C VAL A 496 1.55 29.81 -3.36
N PHE A 497 2.80 30.14 -3.11
CA PHE A 497 3.19 31.48 -2.69
C PHE A 497 4.63 31.82 -3.10
N ASP A 498 4.90 33.09 -3.33
CA ASP A 498 6.25 33.58 -3.58
C ASP A 498 6.95 33.90 -2.26
N ARG A 499 8.25 33.60 -2.18
CA ARG A 499 9.08 33.94 -1.03
C ARG A 499 10.46 34.42 -1.48
N MET A 500 10.87 35.59 -0.99
CA MET A 500 12.27 35.99 -1.06
C MET A 500 13.03 35.33 0.09
N ILE A 501 14.06 34.56 -0.23
CA ILE A 501 14.95 33.90 0.73
C ILE A 501 16.29 34.63 0.68
N THR A 502 16.74 35.20 1.80
CA THR A 502 18.02 35.90 1.92
C THR A 502 19.07 35.04 2.61
N ASP A 503 18.72 34.54 3.79
CA ASP A 503 19.55 33.70 4.65
C ASP A 503 18.87 32.36 4.89
N ARG A 504 17.54 32.37 5.12
CA ARG A 504 16.80 31.17 5.45
C ARG A 504 15.32 31.23 5.10
N PHE A 505 14.74 30.07 4.87
CA PHE A 505 13.31 29.89 4.73
C PHE A 505 12.69 29.55 6.08
N ARG A 506 11.82 30.45 6.58
CA ARG A 506 10.99 30.22 7.77
C ARG A 506 9.53 30.02 7.40
N HIS A 507 8.94 28.95 7.90
CA HIS A 507 7.52 28.64 7.72
C HIS A 507 6.96 27.92 8.95
N PHE A 508 5.68 28.15 9.25
CA PHE A 508 4.96 27.44 10.30
C PHE A 508 3.80 26.70 9.66
N SER A 509 3.61 25.44 10.05
CA SER A 509 2.56 24.59 9.52
C SER A 509 2.04 23.64 10.61
N THR A 510 0.84 23.12 10.41
CA THR A 510 0.29 22.01 11.20
C THR A 510 0.12 20.81 10.29
N ILE A 511 0.66 19.66 10.69
CA ILE A 511 0.49 18.39 10.00
C ILE A 511 -0.49 17.55 10.83
N ASP A 512 -1.65 17.25 10.25
CA ASP A 512 -2.66 16.40 10.90
C ASP A 512 -2.08 15.01 11.24
N THR A 513 -2.77 14.26 12.08
CA THR A 513 -2.39 12.88 12.39
C THR A 513 -2.32 12.03 11.12
N ASN A 514 -1.22 11.31 10.95
CA ASN A 514 -0.91 10.55 9.74
C ASN A 514 -0.85 11.39 8.46
N GLY A 515 -0.77 12.72 8.57
CA GLY A 515 -0.65 13.65 7.46
C GLY A 515 0.76 13.78 6.89
N VAL A 516 0.84 14.26 5.66
CA VAL A 516 2.08 14.49 4.91
C VAL A 516 2.02 15.87 4.27
N GLN A 517 3.15 16.57 4.28
CA GLN A 517 3.33 17.82 3.54
C GLN A 517 4.54 17.75 2.61
N LEU A 518 4.39 18.20 1.37
CA LEU A 518 5.49 18.34 0.43
C LEU A 518 5.65 19.80 0.02
N PHE A 519 6.79 20.38 0.37
CA PHE A 519 7.23 21.68 -0.13
C PHE A 519 8.13 21.49 -1.34
N THR A 520 7.88 22.24 -2.41
CA THR A 520 8.76 22.34 -3.57
C THR A 520 9.18 23.79 -3.76
N PHE A 521 10.47 24.01 -3.99
CA PHE A 521 11.05 25.33 -4.14
C PHE A 521 11.61 25.48 -5.56
N THR A 522 11.02 26.37 -6.35
CA THR A 522 11.49 26.71 -7.70
C THR A 522 11.93 28.17 -7.73
N LEU A 523 13.18 28.42 -8.11
CA LEU A 523 13.72 29.76 -8.29
C LEU A 523 13.02 30.45 -9.49
N ILE A 524 12.60 31.71 -9.34
CA ILE A 524 11.86 32.49 -10.35
C ILE A 524 12.48 33.84 -10.68
#